data_AF-A0A2R7R0S5-F1
#
_entry.id   AF-A0A2R7R0S5-F1
#
_cell.length_a   1.000
_cell.length_b   1.000
_cell.length_c   1.000
_cell.angle_alpha   90.00
_cell.angle_beta   90.00
_cell.angle_gamma   90.00
#
_symmetry.space_group_name_H-M   'P 1'
#
loop_
_entity.id
_entity.type
_entity.pdbx_description
1 polymer ?
#
loop_
_entity_poly.entity_id
_entity_poly.type
_entity_poly.pdbx_seq_one_letter_code
_entity_poly.pdbx_strand_id
1 'polypeptide(L)'
;MGSLAEHFASDSVRAAHARALGELALADGEWQKALPELRRSADLWRLLDVPYEIARCSVLLATAYRSVGDHEAAGLELESARNGFTLLGARPDVLEVKGMLLPAGAPSQHGLSPREIEVLRLIVQGLTNRAIAGELFISERTVHRHVANILDKLGVSSRTEAAARAIGRGIVSIGP
;
A
#
# COMPACT_ATOMS: atom_id res chain seq x y z
N MET A 1 6.40 39.33 -16.08
CA MET A 1 6.78 37.90 -16.05
C MET A 1 7.49 37.45 -14.77
N GLY A 2 7.93 38.35 -13.87
CA GLY A 2 8.63 37.95 -12.62
C GLY A 2 7.76 37.24 -11.55
N SER A 3 6.47 37.59 -11.44
CA SER A 3 5.59 37.06 -10.38
C SER A 3 5.27 35.56 -10.52
N LEU A 4 5.24 34.99 -11.74
CA LEU A 4 5.08 33.54 -11.90
C LEU A 4 6.35 32.82 -11.43
N ALA A 5 7.53 33.24 -11.90
CA ALA A 5 8.79 32.58 -11.58
C ALA A 5 9.08 32.53 -10.07
N GLU A 6 8.76 33.59 -9.32
CA GLU A 6 8.88 33.61 -7.86
C GLU A 6 7.91 32.64 -7.16
N HIS A 7 6.67 32.50 -7.67
CA HIS A 7 5.69 31.56 -7.12
C HIS A 7 6.08 30.11 -7.38
N PHE A 8 6.53 29.79 -8.60
CA PHE A 8 7.05 28.46 -8.96
C PHE A 8 8.28 28.08 -8.12
N ALA A 9 9.20 29.02 -7.90
CA ALA A 9 10.35 28.80 -7.01
C ALA A 9 9.91 28.55 -5.56
N SER A 10 8.94 29.32 -5.06
CA SER A 10 8.38 29.12 -3.72
C SER A 10 7.69 27.75 -3.56
N ASP A 11 6.86 27.35 -4.54
CA ASP A 11 6.11 26.11 -4.46
C ASP A 11 6.99 24.87 -4.65
N SER A 12 8.01 24.93 -5.51
CA SER A 12 8.99 23.84 -5.64
C SER A 12 9.83 23.67 -4.37
N VAL A 13 10.22 24.76 -3.71
CA VAL A 13 10.91 24.72 -2.40
C VAL A 13 9.99 24.14 -1.32
N ARG A 14 8.71 24.55 -1.27
CA ARG A 14 7.73 24.00 -0.32
C ARG A 14 7.46 22.52 -0.55
N ALA A 15 7.40 22.09 -1.81
CA ALA A 15 7.24 20.69 -2.17
C ALA A 15 8.44 19.86 -1.72
N ALA A 16 9.67 20.31 -2.04
CA ALA A 16 10.89 19.67 -1.59
C ALA A 16 11.00 19.61 -0.05
N HIS A 17 10.62 20.68 0.64
CA HIS A 17 10.59 20.74 2.10
C HIS A 17 9.59 19.72 2.70
N ALA A 18 8.37 19.65 2.18
CA ALA A 18 7.38 18.67 2.62
C ALA A 18 7.86 17.23 2.39
N ARG A 19 8.54 16.95 1.25
CA ARG A 19 9.17 15.65 1.02
C ARG A 19 10.22 15.32 2.08
N ALA A 20 11.12 16.26 2.37
CA ALA A 20 12.18 16.06 3.36
C ALA A 20 11.62 15.78 4.77
N LEU A 21 10.56 16.50 5.18
CA LEU A 21 9.87 16.21 6.44
C LEU A 21 9.24 14.81 6.46
N GLY A 22 8.64 14.40 5.33
CA GLY A 22 8.09 13.06 5.17
C GLY A 22 9.14 11.95 5.25
N GLU A 23 10.29 12.14 4.60
CA GLU A 23 11.43 11.21 4.65
C GLU A 23 12.02 11.09 6.06
N LEU A 24 12.17 12.22 6.77
CA LEU A 24 12.63 12.23 8.16
C LEU A 24 11.66 11.45 9.06
N ALA A 25 10.36 11.74 8.96
CA ALA A 25 9.35 11.04 9.74
C ALA A 25 9.30 9.54 9.41
N LEU A 26 9.55 9.13 8.15
CA LEU A 26 9.68 7.72 7.79
C LEU A 26 10.89 7.05 8.45
N ALA A 27 12.04 7.74 8.46
CA ALA A 27 13.26 7.24 9.08
C ALA A 27 13.09 7.02 10.60
N ASP A 28 12.32 7.89 11.24
CA ASP A 28 11.98 7.79 12.67
C ASP A 28 10.84 6.80 12.96
N GLY A 29 10.24 6.20 11.94
CA GLY A 29 9.09 5.31 12.09
C GLY A 29 7.81 6.05 12.50
N GLU A 30 7.71 7.36 12.29
CA GLU A 30 6.55 8.19 12.60
C GLU A 30 5.61 8.31 11.38
N TRP A 31 5.07 7.18 10.91
CA TRP A 31 4.26 7.13 9.68
C TRP A 31 3.03 8.03 9.70
N GLN A 32 2.42 8.30 10.87
CA GLN A 32 1.31 9.25 10.99
C GLN A 32 1.71 10.68 10.64
N LYS A 33 2.98 11.06 10.88
CA LYS A 33 3.52 12.38 10.49
C LYS A 33 4.02 12.37 9.05
N ALA A 34 4.55 11.24 8.57
CA ALA A 34 5.06 11.12 7.22
C ALA A 34 3.97 11.27 6.14
N LEU A 35 2.85 10.53 6.28
CA LEU A 35 1.79 10.49 5.28
C LEU A 35 1.25 11.87 4.86
N PRO A 36 0.84 12.79 5.77
CA PRO A 36 0.33 14.09 5.37
C PRO A 36 1.39 14.96 4.66
N GLU A 37 2.65 14.91 5.08
CA GLU A 37 3.72 15.69 4.45
C GLU A 37 4.08 15.17 3.05
N LEU A 38 4.14 13.84 2.87
CA LEU A 38 4.38 13.22 1.57
C LEU A 38 3.23 13.48 0.57
N ARG A 39 1.97 13.45 1.04
CA ARG A 39 0.81 13.81 0.21
C ARG A 39 0.86 15.28 -0.21
N ARG A 40 1.16 16.19 0.73
CA ARG A 40 1.32 17.62 0.44
C ARG A 40 2.42 17.85 -0.61
N SER A 41 3.55 17.18 -0.49
CA SER A 41 4.63 17.24 -1.49
C SER A 41 4.14 16.79 -2.86
N ALA A 42 3.48 15.63 -2.95
CA ALA A 42 2.96 15.10 -4.20
C ALA A 42 1.93 16.04 -4.86
N ASP A 43 1.05 16.64 -4.07
CA ASP A 43 0.05 17.61 -4.55
C ASP A 43 0.72 18.85 -5.17
N LEU A 44 1.75 19.39 -4.50
CA LEU A 44 2.51 20.54 -5.02
C LEU A 44 3.27 20.17 -6.31
N TRP A 45 3.91 19.01 -6.38
CA TRP A 45 4.58 18.57 -7.61
C TRP A 45 3.62 18.31 -8.77
N ARG A 46 2.37 17.89 -8.49
CA ARG A 46 1.31 17.80 -9.50
C ARG A 46 0.88 19.16 -10.02
N LEU A 47 0.77 20.17 -9.16
CA LEU A 47 0.48 21.54 -9.58
C LEU A 47 1.58 22.12 -10.49
N LEU A 48 2.83 21.73 -10.24
CA LEU A 48 4.00 22.19 -10.99
C LEU A 48 4.30 21.34 -12.24
N ASP A 49 3.51 20.29 -12.50
CA ASP A 49 3.71 19.31 -13.57
C ASP A 49 5.15 18.73 -13.61
N VAL A 50 5.64 18.30 -12.44
CA VAL A 50 6.97 17.69 -12.28
C VAL A 50 6.81 16.18 -12.06
N PRO A 51 6.55 15.38 -13.11
CA PRO A 51 6.18 13.96 -13.00
C PRO A 51 7.22 13.08 -12.30
N TYR A 52 8.50 13.43 -12.40
CA TYR A 52 9.57 12.70 -11.71
C TYR A 52 9.44 12.81 -10.19
N GLU A 53 9.23 14.02 -9.68
CA GLU A 53 9.09 14.25 -8.25
C GLU A 53 7.76 13.71 -7.70
N ILE A 54 6.70 13.69 -8.51
CA ILE A 54 5.45 12.99 -8.18
C ILE A 54 5.71 11.50 -7.97
N ALA A 55 6.40 10.86 -8.93
CA ALA A 55 6.72 9.44 -8.86
C ALA A 55 7.59 9.09 -7.65
N ARG A 56 8.57 9.94 -7.31
CA ARG A 56 9.36 9.80 -6.08
C ARG A 56 8.51 9.90 -4.81
N CYS A 57 7.57 10.84 -4.76
CA CYS A 57 6.65 10.94 -3.62
C CYS A 57 5.75 9.71 -3.50
N SER A 58 5.28 9.14 -4.62
CA SER A 58 4.52 7.89 -4.62
C SER A 58 5.32 6.71 -4.04
N VAL A 59 6.63 6.58 -4.32
CA VAL A 59 7.46 5.55 -3.67
C VAL A 59 7.49 5.71 -2.15
N LEU A 60 7.66 6.92 -1.66
CA LEU A 60 7.69 7.20 -0.21
C LEU A 60 6.32 6.96 0.44
N LEU A 61 5.23 7.34 -0.22
CA LEU A 61 3.87 7.04 0.23
C LEU A 61 3.63 5.54 0.32
N ALA A 62 4.12 4.76 -0.65
CA ALA A 62 4.03 3.31 -0.60
C ALA A 62 4.76 2.72 0.61
N THR A 63 5.96 3.22 0.92
CA THR A 63 6.72 2.82 2.12
C THR A 63 5.96 3.15 3.40
N ALA A 64 5.36 4.34 3.48
CA ALA A 64 4.52 4.75 4.61
C ALA A 64 3.30 3.84 4.79
N TYR A 65 2.57 3.55 3.69
CA TYR A 65 1.39 2.68 3.73
C TYR A 65 1.74 1.24 4.12
N ARG A 66 2.87 0.69 3.65
CA ARG A 66 3.34 -0.64 4.08
C ARG A 66 3.60 -0.70 5.58
N SER A 67 4.17 0.37 6.14
CA SER A 67 4.50 0.44 7.57
C SER A 67 3.25 0.40 8.46
N VAL A 68 2.08 0.80 7.93
CA VAL A 68 0.77 0.71 8.63
C VAL A 68 -0.07 -0.51 8.21
N GLY A 69 0.48 -1.41 7.40
CA GLY A 69 -0.22 -2.61 6.92
C GLY A 69 -1.22 -2.36 5.78
N ASP A 70 -1.27 -1.14 5.22
CA ASP A 70 -2.12 -0.84 4.07
C ASP A 70 -1.43 -1.22 2.74
N HIS A 71 -1.31 -2.53 2.52
CA HIS A 71 -0.65 -3.08 1.35
C HIS A 71 -1.34 -2.74 0.02
N GLU A 72 -2.66 -2.48 0.04
CA GLU A 72 -3.39 -2.08 -1.17
C GLU A 72 -3.03 -0.65 -1.55
N ALA A 73 -3.11 0.31 -0.61
CA ALA A 73 -2.70 1.68 -0.88
C ALA A 73 -1.22 1.77 -1.30
N ALA A 74 -0.36 0.95 -0.67
CA ALA A 74 1.02 0.84 -1.08
C ALA A 74 1.19 0.30 -2.51
N GLY A 75 0.40 -0.69 -2.91
CA GLY A 75 0.41 -1.23 -4.27
C GLY A 75 0.05 -0.18 -5.31
N LEU A 76 -1.02 0.58 -5.05
CA LEU A 76 -1.49 1.66 -5.94
C LEU A 76 -0.43 2.76 -6.12
N GLU A 77 0.23 3.16 -5.04
CA GLU A 77 1.30 4.16 -5.11
C GLU A 77 2.52 3.64 -5.88
N LEU A 78 2.90 2.37 -5.72
CA LEU A 78 3.99 1.77 -6.49
C LEU A 78 3.65 1.68 -7.99
N GLU A 79 2.38 1.41 -8.34
CA GLU A 79 1.93 1.43 -9.72
C GLU A 79 1.98 2.85 -10.31
N SER A 80 1.52 3.86 -9.54
CA SER A 80 1.65 5.28 -9.90
C SER A 80 3.11 5.67 -10.16
N ALA A 81 4.02 5.35 -9.23
CA ALA A 81 5.45 5.61 -9.36
C ALA A 81 6.04 4.93 -10.61
N ARG A 82 5.76 3.63 -10.80
CA ARG A 82 6.22 2.86 -11.96
C ARG A 82 5.77 3.50 -13.27
N ASN A 83 4.50 3.91 -13.35
CA ASN A 83 3.95 4.53 -14.56
C ASN A 83 4.64 5.87 -14.85
N GLY A 84 4.84 6.70 -13.82
CA GLY A 84 5.55 7.98 -13.92
C GLY A 84 7.00 7.82 -14.40
N PHE A 85 7.77 6.92 -13.77
CA PHE A 85 9.15 6.65 -14.17
C PHE A 85 9.25 6.03 -15.57
N THR A 86 8.30 5.18 -15.96
CA THR A 86 8.25 4.59 -17.30
C THR A 86 8.04 5.65 -18.37
N LEU A 87 7.12 6.59 -18.15
CA LEU A 87 6.86 7.69 -19.08
C LEU A 87 8.10 8.56 -19.31
N LEU A 88 8.94 8.72 -18.27
CA LEU A 88 10.16 9.52 -18.30
C LEU A 88 11.39 8.76 -18.79
N GLY A 89 11.29 7.46 -19.05
CA GLY A 89 12.44 6.62 -19.40
C GLY A 89 13.45 6.43 -18.26
N ALA A 90 13.05 6.69 -17.01
CA ALA A 90 13.87 6.56 -15.80
C ALA A 90 14.05 5.08 -15.42
N ARG A 91 14.80 4.35 -16.25
CA ARG A 91 14.96 2.90 -16.16
C ARG A 91 15.47 2.40 -14.80
N PRO A 92 16.45 3.06 -14.13
CA PRO A 92 16.88 2.64 -12.80
C PRO A 92 15.74 2.62 -11.79
N ASP A 93 14.95 3.70 -11.75
CA ASP A 93 13.82 3.87 -10.83
C ASP A 93 12.69 2.85 -11.12
N VAL A 94 12.44 2.54 -12.39
CA VAL A 94 11.49 1.48 -12.78
C VAL A 94 11.94 0.12 -12.23
N LEU A 95 13.23 -0.21 -12.26
CA LEU A 95 13.75 -1.47 -11.73
C LEU A 95 13.67 -1.52 -10.20
N GLU A 96 13.97 -0.40 -9.53
CA GLU A 96 13.83 -0.27 -8.08
C GLU A 96 12.37 -0.50 -7.64
N VAL A 97 11.41 0.21 -8.25
CA VAL A 97 9.98 0.05 -7.95
C VAL A 97 9.47 -1.34 -8.28
N LYS A 98 9.95 -1.96 -9.37
CA LYS A 98 9.65 -3.36 -9.66
C LYS A 98 10.10 -4.28 -8.54
N GLY A 99 11.29 -4.07 -7.98
CA GLY A 99 11.79 -4.80 -6.81
C GLY A 99 10.89 -4.65 -5.58
N MET A 100 10.27 -3.49 -5.38
CA MET A 100 9.31 -3.24 -4.29
C MET A 100 7.92 -3.83 -4.56
N LEU A 101 7.49 -3.89 -5.82
CA LEU A 101 6.25 -4.55 -6.24
C LEU A 101 6.32 -6.07 -6.13
N LEU A 102 7.53 -6.64 -6.19
CA LEU A 102 7.71 -8.04 -5.80
C LEU A 102 7.24 -8.19 -4.35
N PRO A 103 6.40 -9.19 -4.05
CA PRO A 103 5.86 -9.35 -2.72
C PRO A 103 7.01 -9.47 -1.71
N ALA A 104 7.04 -8.56 -0.74
CA ALA A 104 7.94 -8.62 0.40
C ALA A 104 7.50 -9.81 1.24
N GLY A 105 8.23 -10.91 1.08
CA GLY A 105 7.78 -12.23 1.44
C GLY A 105 7.25 -12.92 0.20
N ALA A 106 7.92 -14.01 -0.19
CA ALA A 106 7.26 -15.06 -0.94
C ALA A 106 5.84 -15.25 -0.37
N PRO A 107 4.83 -15.56 -1.18
CA PRO A 107 3.60 -16.09 -0.62
C PRO A 107 3.99 -17.09 0.47
N SER A 108 3.31 -17.07 1.62
CA SER A 108 3.33 -18.23 2.51
C SER A 108 3.22 -19.50 1.66
N GLN A 109 3.59 -20.69 2.18
CA GLN A 109 3.47 -21.97 1.43
C GLN A 109 2.12 -22.18 0.70
N HIS A 110 1.11 -21.34 0.99
CA HIS A 110 -0.26 -21.37 0.52
C HIS A 110 -0.70 -20.21 -0.39
N GLY A 111 0.19 -19.30 -0.83
CA GLY A 111 -0.20 -18.26 -1.82
C GLY A 111 -0.83 -16.98 -1.24
N LEU A 112 -0.92 -16.87 0.10
CA LEU A 112 -1.59 -15.77 0.79
C LEU A 112 -0.61 -14.87 1.56
N SER A 113 -0.95 -13.58 1.65
CA SER A 113 -0.26 -12.61 2.51
C SER A 113 -0.54 -12.87 4.00
N PRO A 114 0.30 -12.36 4.92
CA PRO A 114 0.07 -12.48 6.36
C PRO A 114 -1.31 -11.97 6.80
N ARG A 115 -1.74 -10.82 6.29
CA ARG A 115 -3.05 -10.24 6.62
C ARG A 115 -4.22 -11.06 6.08
N GLU A 116 -4.07 -11.66 4.90
CA GLU A 116 -5.08 -12.57 4.35
C GLU A 116 -5.18 -13.86 5.16
N ILE A 117 -4.07 -14.36 5.73
CA ILE A 117 -4.09 -15.51 6.65
C ILE A 117 -4.83 -15.16 7.94
N GLU A 118 -4.60 -13.98 8.51
CA GLU A 118 -5.33 -13.51 9.70
C GLU A 118 -6.84 -13.42 9.44
N VAL A 119 -7.24 -12.80 8.33
CA VAL A 119 -8.65 -12.74 7.92
C VAL A 119 -9.22 -14.14 7.70
N LEU A 120 -8.49 -15.02 7.00
CA LEU A 120 -8.91 -16.41 6.74
C LEU A 120 -9.06 -17.23 8.03
N ARG A 121 -8.23 -17.00 9.05
CA ARG A 121 -8.36 -17.62 10.37
C ARG A 121 -9.67 -17.24 11.05
N LEU A 122 -10.02 -15.95 11.02
CA LEU A 122 -11.27 -15.46 11.61
C LEU A 122 -12.50 -15.93 10.80
N ILE A 123 -12.36 -16.08 9.48
CA ILE A 123 -13.38 -16.72 8.64
C ILE A 123 -13.62 -18.17 9.07
N VAL A 124 -12.55 -18.93 9.32
CA VAL A 124 -12.62 -20.33 9.80
C VAL A 124 -13.28 -20.42 11.17
N GLN A 125 -13.12 -19.42 12.02
CA GLN A 125 -13.84 -19.29 13.30
C GLN A 125 -15.31 -18.89 13.16
N GLY A 126 -15.81 -18.65 11.95
CA GLY A 126 -17.20 -18.29 11.68
C GLY A 126 -17.53 -16.81 11.86
N LEU A 127 -16.52 -15.93 11.99
CA LEU A 127 -16.78 -14.50 12.18
C LEU A 127 -17.32 -13.84 10.90
N THR A 128 -18.28 -12.94 11.09
CA THR A 128 -18.81 -12.06 10.05
C THR A 128 -17.80 -10.97 9.68
N ASN A 129 -17.93 -10.34 8.51
CA ASN A 129 -17.03 -9.24 8.12
C ASN A 129 -17.02 -8.09 9.15
N ARG A 130 -18.17 -7.81 9.77
CA ARG A 130 -18.30 -6.84 10.86
C ARG A 130 -17.52 -7.23 12.10
N ALA A 131 -17.59 -8.50 12.51
CA ALA A 131 -16.81 -8.98 13.65
C ALA A 131 -15.31 -8.96 13.34
N ILE A 132 -14.91 -9.42 12.15
CA ILE A 132 -13.51 -9.36 11.69
C ILE A 132 -12.99 -7.92 11.67
N ALA A 133 -13.79 -6.97 11.17
CA ALA A 133 -13.45 -5.56 11.16
C ALA A 133 -13.16 -5.04 12.57
N GLY A 134 -13.98 -5.45 13.56
CA GLY A 134 -13.77 -5.15 14.97
C GLY A 134 -12.48 -5.74 15.53
N GLU A 135 -12.26 -7.05 15.35
CA GLU A 135 -11.07 -7.77 15.84
C GLU A 135 -9.76 -7.20 15.26
N LEU A 136 -9.82 -6.78 13.99
CA LEU A 136 -8.65 -6.35 13.22
C LEU A 136 -8.48 -4.83 13.17
N PHE A 137 -9.36 -4.06 13.83
CA PHE A 137 -9.39 -2.60 13.85
C PHE A 137 -9.34 -1.96 12.44
N ILE A 138 -10.13 -2.49 11.50
CA ILE A 138 -10.23 -2.01 10.11
C ILE A 138 -11.69 -1.87 9.67
N SER A 139 -11.96 -1.26 8.52
CA SER A 139 -13.32 -1.13 8.01
C SER A 139 -13.88 -2.45 7.46
N GLU A 140 -15.21 -2.64 7.50
CA GLU A 140 -15.86 -3.78 6.84
C GLU A 140 -15.55 -3.86 5.35
N ARG A 141 -15.43 -2.70 4.67
CA ARG A 141 -15.03 -2.61 3.26
C ARG A 141 -13.63 -3.20 3.03
N THR A 142 -12.69 -2.91 3.93
CA THR A 142 -11.33 -3.47 3.90
C THR A 142 -11.38 -5.00 4.05
N VAL A 143 -12.22 -5.50 4.97
CA VAL A 143 -12.43 -6.96 5.13
C VAL A 143 -13.02 -7.58 3.87
N HIS A 144 -14.05 -6.96 3.26
CA HIS A 144 -14.66 -7.45 2.02
C HIS A 144 -13.63 -7.63 0.90
N ARG A 145 -12.73 -6.67 0.76
CA ARG A 145 -11.64 -6.77 -0.22
C ARG A 145 -10.66 -7.90 0.13
N HIS A 146 -10.24 -8.04 1.38
CA HIS A 146 -9.40 -9.16 1.79
C HIS A 146 -10.06 -10.51 1.49
N VAL A 147 -11.36 -10.63 1.75
CA VAL A 147 -12.14 -11.83 1.41
C VAL A 147 -12.10 -12.08 -0.10
N ALA A 148 -12.39 -11.08 -0.94
CA ALA A 148 -12.35 -11.24 -2.40
C ALA A 148 -10.98 -11.73 -2.89
N ASN A 149 -9.90 -11.12 -2.41
CA ASN A 149 -8.54 -11.53 -2.76
C ASN A 149 -8.22 -12.97 -2.30
N ILE A 150 -8.71 -13.38 -1.13
CA ILE A 150 -8.57 -14.75 -0.63
C ILE A 150 -9.30 -15.73 -1.56
N LEU A 151 -10.54 -15.41 -1.96
CA LEU A 151 -11.33 -16.26 -2.87
C LEU A 151 -10.59 -16.47 -4.19
N ASP A 152 -10.12 -15.37 -4.80
CA ASP A 152 -9.38 -15.39 -6.06
C ASP A 152 -8.09 -16.21 -5.93
N LYS A 153 -7.31 -15.98 -4.88
CA LYS A 153 -6.03 -16.68 -4.64
C LYS A 153 -6.19 -18.16 -4.31
N LEU A 154 -7.30 -18.54 -3.66
CA LEU A 154 -7.63 -19.94 -3.37
C LEU A 154 -8.39 -20.63 -4.51
N GLY A 155 -8.78 -19.89 -5.55
CA GLY A 155 -9.58 -20.40 -6.67
C GLY A 155 -10.91 -20.97 -6.21
N VAL A 156 -11.62 -20.24 -5.34
CA VAL A 156 -12.92 -20.63 -4.77
C VAL A 156 -13.93 -19.50 -4.96
N SER A 157 -15.21 -19.83 -4.92
CA SER A 157 -16.29 -18.89 -5.20
C SER A 157 -17.02 -18.38 -3.96
N SER A 158 -16.80 -19.02 -2.81
CA SER A 158 -17.49 -18.68 -1.56
C SER A 158 -16.60 -18.69 -0.34
N ARG A 159 -16.99 -17.90 0.67
CA ARG A 159 -16.35 -17.85 1.99
C ARG A 159 -16.28 -19.24 2.64
N THR A 160 -17.34 -20.03 2.49
CA THR A 160 -17.42 -21.39 3.04
C THR A 160 -16.43 -22.32 2.34
N GLU A 161 -16.32 -22.25 1.01
CA GLU A 161 -15.30 -22.99 0.26
C GLU A 161 -13.89 -22.57 0.65
N ALA A 162 -13.65 -21.27 0.89
CA ALA A 162 -12.36 -20.79 1.37
C ALA A 162 -12.01 -21.37 2.74
N ALA A 163 -12.96 -21.39 3.69
CA ALA A 163 -12.76 -21.99 5.02
C ALA A 163 -12.44 -23.49 4.92
N ALA A 164 -13.22 -24.24 4.13
CA ALA A 164 -13.01 -25.67 3.93
C ALA A 164 -11.65 -25.96 3.28
N ARG A 165 -11.27 -25.18 2.26
CA ARG A 165 -9.96 -25.28 1.59
C ARG A 165 -8.82 -24.99 2.56
N ALA A 166 -8.99 -23.99 3.42
CA ALA A 166 -7.97 -23.56 4.37
C ALA A 166 -7.68 -24.63 5.42
N ILE A 167 -8.72 -25.26 5.97
CA ILE A 167 -8.60 -26.40 6.89
C ILE A 167 -8.01 -27.61 6.16
N GLY A 168 -8.57 -27.98 5.01
CA GLY A 168 -8.16 -29.19 4.27
C GLY A 168 -6.70 -29.16 3.77
N ARG A 169 -6.14 -27.97 3.57
CA ARG A 169 -4.72 -27.77 3.19
C ARG A 169 -3.81 -27.42 4.37
N GLY A 170 -4.33 -27.36 5.60
CA GLY A 170 -3.55 -27.00 6.78
C GLY A 170 -3.04 -25.55 6.79
N ILE A 171 -3.68 -24.65 6.01
CA ILE A 171 -3.31 -23.23 5.94
C ILE A 171 -3.59 -22.54 7.28
N VAL A 172 -4.69 -22.93 7.92
CA VAL A 172 -5.10 -22.50 9.25
C VAL A 172 -5.71 -23.70 9.97
N SER A 173 -5.34 -23.85 11.23
CA SER A 173 -5.91 -24.84 12.14
C SER A 173 -7.09 -24.23 12.90
N ILE A 174 -8.13 -25.03 13.13
CA ILE A 174 -9.12 -24.74 14.17
C ILE A 174 -8.37 -24.94 15.50
N GLY A 175 -8.09 -23.85 16.23
CA GLY A 175 -7.58 -23.96 17.59
C GLY A 175 -8.63 -24.62 18.49
N PRO A 176 -8.23 -25.30 19.58
CA PRO A 176 -9.16 -25.88 20.55
C PRO A 176 -10.08 -24.83 21.18
#